data_AF-A0A1B3N267-F1
#
_entry.id   AF-A0A1B3N267-F1
#
_cell.length_a   1.000
_cell.length_b   1.000
_cell.length_c   1.000
_cell.angle_alpha   90.00
_cell.angle_beta   90.00
_cell.angle_gamma   90.00
#
_symmetry.space_group_name_H-M   'P 1'
#
loop_
_entity.id
_entity.type
_entity.pdbx_description
1 polymer ?
#
loop_
_entity_poly.entity_id
_entity_poly.type
_entity_poly.pdbx_seq_one_letter_code
_entity_poly.pdbx_strand_id
1 'polypeptide(L)'
;MKRTLLFPLVLIAAPALAQPSVAGTPGTFTNEEQVYFDGEAGYTPPPWTGVRIETKGGARAWHTIDRFGTALASETIVATDTGWTIGSCALAAERGADGATSFLPAANGCSGRAIPVRLDSQGLTLRLADGQQTSLKRARQFTCWMSVKRTAPKPDGNEDWLFKSNMTTHDQGGRLRLGGGNSGAPEAIIRIRNVVWPQPTRNRPSLVLYVFTPDDTHRAVAYGWADPGAVRVGINQRWMQASCTLDGAE
;
A
#
# COMPACT_ATOMS: atom_id res chain seq x y z
N MET A 1 -48.35 12.43 35.47
CA MET A 1 -47.09 13.18 35.27
C MET A 1 -46.02 12.23 34.72
N LYS A 2 -45.79 12.21 33.41
CA LYS A 2 -44.75 11.38 32.78
C LYS A 2 -43.41 12.12 32.84
N ARG A 3 -42.44 11.58 33.57
CA ARG A 3 -41.07 12.10 33.64
C ARG A 3 -40.33 11.75 32.34
N THR A 4 -40.09 12.77 31.52
CA THR A 4 -39.21 12.67 30.34
C THR A 4 -37.77 12.69 30.82
N LEU A 5 -37.09 11.55 30.74
CA LEU A 5 -35.64 11.44 30.95
C LEU A 5 -34.92 11.99 29.71
N LEU A 6 -34.26 13.14 29.84
CA LEU A 6 -33.27 13.60 28.87
C LEU A 6 -32.02 12.72 29.01
N PHE A 7 -31.69 11.96 27.96
CA PHE A 7 -30.37 11.36 27.82
C PHE A 7 -29.40 12.40 27.24
N PRO A 8 -28.21 12.61 27.84
CA PRO A 8 -27.20 13.48 27.26
C PRO A 8 -26.60 12.78 26.04
N LEU A 9 -26.70 13.42 24.89
CA LEU A 9 -26.03 13.00 23.67
C LEU A 9 -24.54 13.29 23.83
N VAL A 10 -23.75 12.30 24.24
CA VAL A 10 -22.29 12.39 24.24
C VAL A 10 -21.81 12.19 22.80
N LEU A 11 -21.45 13.29 22.14
CA LEU A 11 -20.70 13.28 20.88
C LEU A 11 -19.29 12.76 21.16
N ILE A 12 -19.07 11.46 20.92
CA ILE A 12 -17.72 10.90 20.86
C ILE A 12 -17.11 11.37 19.55
N ALA A 13 -16.16 12.29 19.62
CA ALA A 13 -15.35 12.72 18.48
C ALA A 13 -14.63 11.49 17.90
N ALA A 14 -14.85 11.19 16.62
CA ALA A 14 -14.12 10.14 15.91
C ALA A 14 -12.64 10.56 15.78
N PRO A 15 -11.67 9.82 16.34
CA PRO A 15 -10.27 10.13 16.12
C PRO A 15 -9.82 9.36 14.87
N ALA A 16 -9.93 9.97 13.69
CA ALA A 16 -9.26 9.46 12.50
C ALA A 16 -9.03 10.56 11.45
N LEU A 17 -8.43 11.69 11.83
CA LEU A 17 -7.92 12.65 10.86
C LEU A 17 -6.55 13.18 11.29
N ALA A 18 -5.49 12.47 10.90
CA ALA A 18 -4.19 13.07 10.76
C ALA A 18 -3.63 12.68 9.38
N GLN A 19 -3.96 13.50 8.38
CA GLN A 19 -3.11 13.65 7.20
C GLN A 19 -2.77 15.13 7.09
N PRO A 20 -1.52 15.50 7.35
CA PRO A 20 -0.76 15.96 6.20
C PRO A 20 0.71 15.51 6.23
N SER A 21 1.23 15.06 5.10
CA SER A 21 2.65 15.21 4.82
C SER A 21 2.85 15.45 3.34
N VAL A 22 3.26 16.67 2.97
CA VAL A 22 3.49 17.07 1.58
C VAL A 22 4.92 17.58 1.42
N ALA A 23 5.48 17.31 0.23
CA ALA A 23 6.84 17.56 -0.23
C ALA A 23 7.93 16.73 0.49
N GLY A 24 8.33 15.60 -0.11
CA GLY A 24 9.56 14.90 0.27
C GLY A 24 9.45 13.95 1.46
N THR A 25 8.24 13.60 1.87
CA THR A 25 8.04 12.66 2.98
C THR A 25 8.31 11.23 2.50
N PRO A 26 9.20 10.49 3.17
CA PRO A 26 9.39 9.06 2.93
C PRO A 26 8.07 8.29 2.99
N GLY A 27 7.93 7.28 2.16
CA GLY A 27 6.72 6.47 2.10
C GLY A 27 6.69 5.57 0.89
N THR A 28 5.72 4.65 0.89
CA THR A 28 5.41 3.79 -0.25
C THR A 28 4.18 4.33 -0.98
N PHE A 29 4.21 4.33 -2.30
CA PHE A 29 3.16 4.81 -3.18
C PHE A 29 2.91 3.75 -4.25
N THR A 30 1.66 3.43 -4.55
CA THR A 30 1.35 2.50 -5.66
C THR A 30 0.06 2.87 -6.38
N ASN A 31 -0.06 2.48 -7.64
CA ASN A 31 -1.28 2.65 -8.42
C ASN A 31 -2.20 1.41 -8.38
N GLU A 32 -2.10 0.55 -7.35
CA GLU A 32 -2.86 -0.71 -7.26
C GLU A 32 -4.35 -0.52 -7.54
N GLU A 33 -4.96 0.50 -6.95
CA GLU A 33 -6.38 0.77 -7.10
C GLU A 33 -6.75 1.21 -8.52
N GLN A 34 -5.94 2.08 -9.13
CA GLN A 34 -6.15 2.50 -10.51
C GLN A 34 -6.09 1.29 -11.44
N VAL A 35 -5.04 0.48 -11.33
CA VAL A 35 -4.87 -0.73 -12.16
C VAL A 35 -6.05 -1.69 -11.99
N TYR A 36 -6.52 -1.89 -10.76
CA TYR A 36 -7.65 -2.77 -10.48
C TYR A 36 -8.95 -2.22 -11.09
N PHE A 37 -9.30 -0.95 -10.81
CA PHE A 37 -10.58 -0.39 -11.21
C PHE A 37 -10.66 -0.08 -12.70
N ASP A 38 -9.55 0.33 -13.33
CA ASP A 38 -9.50 0.50 -14.79
C ASP A 38 -9.74 -0.84 -15.49
N GLY A 39 -9.12 -1.92 -14.99
CA GLY A 39 -9.34 -3.28 -15.50
C GLY A 39 -10.78 -3.76 -15.34
N GLU A 40 -11.39 -3.58 -14.16
CA GLU A 40 -12.80 -3.93 -13.91
C GLU A 40 -13.78 -3.11 -14.76
N ALA A 41 -13.42 -1.87 -15.09
CA ALA A 41 -14.20 -1.00 -15.97
C ALA A 41 -14.00 -1.32 -17.46
N GLY A 42 -13.13 -2.28 -17.82
CA GLY A 42 -12.81 -2.65 -19.19
C GLY A 42 -11.88 -1.66 -19.91
N TYR A 43 -11.27 -0.72 -19.19
CA TYR A 43 -10.21 0.12 -19.72
C TYR A 43 -8.89 -0.64 -19.75
N THR A 44 -7.95 -0.20 -20.58
CA THR A 44 -6.57 -0.67 -20.49
C THR A 44 -5.88 0.06 -19.32
N PRO A 45 -5.59 -0.62 -18.21
CA PRO A 45 -4.94 0.03 -17.08
C PRO A 45 -3.50 0.44 -17.45
N PRO A 46 -2.94 1.48 -16.80
CA PRO A 46 -1.51 1.72 -16.88
C PRO A 46 -0.73 0.53 -16.30
N PRO A 47 0.56 0.37 -16.63
CA PRO A 47 1.41 -0.60 -15.97
C PRO A 47 1.37 -0.43 -14.45
N TRP A 48 1.31 -1.54 -13.71
CA TRP A 48 1.41 -1.46 -12.26
C TRP A 48 2.76 -0.86 -11.86
N THR A 49 2.70 0.15 -11.00
CA THR A 49 3.85 0.94 -10.59
C THR A 49 3.82 1.10 -9.08
N GLY A 50 4.94 0.73 -8.45
CA GLY A 50 5.20 0.95 -7.04
C GLY A 50 6.48 1.77 -6.86
N VAL A 51 6.41 2.79 -6.01
CA VAL A 51 7.55 3.63 -5.64
C VAL A 51 7.67 3.67 -4.14
N ARG A 52 8.88 3.51 -3.62
CA ARG A 52 9.20 3.81 -2.23
C ARG A 52 10.26 4.90 -2.17
N ILE A 53 9.96 5.96 -1.43
CA ILE A 53 10.90 7.02 -1.10
C ILE A 53 11.38 6.75 0.32
N GLU A 54 12.67 6.54 0.50
CA GLU A 54 13.29 6.31 1.81
C GLU A 54 14.29 7.43 2.14
N THR A 55 14.48 7.72 3.43
CA THR A 55 15.57 8.58 3.91
C THR A 55 16.51 7.75 4.77
N LYS A 56 17.80 7.71 4.42
CA LYS A 56 18.84 7.04 5.20
C LYS A 56 20.06 7.94 5.34
N GLY A 57 20.42 8.26 6.58
CA GLY A 57 21.59 9.13 6.86
C GLY A 57 21.48 10.53 6.25
N GLY A 58 20.26 11.08 6.14
CA GLY A 58 19.98 12.37 5.51
C GLY A 58 19.88 12.33 3.97
N ALA A 59 20.37 11.27 3.32
CA ALA A 59 20.18 11.05 1.89
C ALA A 59 18.81 10.43 1.62
N ARG A 60 18.18 10.83 0.51
CA ARG A 60 16.92 10.25 0.03
C ARG A 60 17.16 9.34 -1.16
N ALA A 61 16.39 8.26 -1.23
CA ALA A 61 16.45 7.31 -2.34
C ALA A 61 15.05 7.04 -2.88
N TRP A 62 14.96 6.97 -4.21
CA TRP A 62 13.81 6.53 -4.96
C TRP A 62 13.98 5.06 -5.31
N HIS A 63 13.10 4.21 -4.82
CA HIS A 63 13.08 2.80 -5.15
C HIS A 63 11.85 2.48 -6.00
N THR A 64 12.05 1.97 -7.20
CA THR A 64 10.98 1.24 -7.88
C THR A 64 10.85 -0.11 -7.18
N ILE A 65 9.64 -0.47 -6.78
CA ILE A 65 9.38 -1.72 -6.05
C ILE A 65 8.42 -2.61 -6.82
N ASP A 66 8.49 -3.91 -6.58
CA ASP A 66 7.49 -4.88 -7.02
C ASP A 66 6.29 -4.95 -6.05
N ARG A 67 5.33 -5.82 -6.38
CA ARG A 67 4.09 -6.04 -5.61
C ARG A 67 4.31 -6.60 -4.20
N PHE A 68 5.49 -7.14 -3.92
CA PHE A 68 5.93 -7.67 -2.63
C PHE A 68 6.81 -6.68 -1.88
N GLY A 69 7.03 -5.49 -2.44
CA GLY A 69 7.86 -4.45 -1.84
C GLY A 69 9.35 -4.65 -2.04
N THR A 70 9.78 -5.59 -2.88
CA THR A 70 11.19 -5.78 -3.26
C THR A 70 11.62 -4.64 -4.19
N ALA A 71 12.74 -3.99 -3.89
CA ALA A 71 13.31 -2.97 -4.77
C ALA A 71 13.83 -3.61 -6.06
N LEU A 72 13.35 -3.10 -7.20
CA LEU A 72 13.77 -3.48 -8.55
C LEU A 72 14.87 -2.56 -9.08
N ALA A 73 14.82 -1.29 -8.70
CA ALA A 73 15.81 -0.27 -9.06
C ALA A 73 15.87 0.79 -7.96
N SER A 74 17.00 1.47 -7.85
CA SER A 74 17.24 2.51 -6.85
C SER A 74 17.98 3.68 -7.47
N GLU A 75 17.51 4.90 -7.20
CA GLU A 75 18.16 6.13 -7.64
C GLU A 75 18.26 7.11 -6.47
N THR A 76 19.37 7.84 -6.36
CA THR A 76 19.52 8.88 -5.36
C THR A 76 18.61 10.06 -5.69
N ILE A 77 17.96 10.61 -4.66
CA ILE A 77 17.21 11.85 -4.72
C ILE A 77 18.04 12.93 -4.02
N VAL A 78 18.38 13.99 -4.75
CA VAL A 78 18.82 15.26 -4.16
C VAL A 78 17.63 16.21 -4.20
N ALA A 79 17.00 16.44 -3.05
CA ALA A 79 15.84 17.32 -2.93
C ALA A 79 16.25 18.66 -2.30
N THR A 80 15.94 19.76 -2.98
CA THR A 80 16.01 21.13 -2.47
C THR A 80 14.61 21.73 -2.39
N ASP A 81 14.50 22.95 -1.86
CA ASP A 81 13.22 23.68 -1.83
C ASP A 81 12.70 24.04 -3.23
N THR A 82 13.59 24.11 -4.22
CA THR A 82 13.29 24.55 -5.59
C THR A 82 13.25 23.42 -6.60
N GLY A 83 13.62 22.19 -6.22
CA GLY A 83 13.67 21.09 -7.17
C GLY A 83 14.19 19.78 -6.64
N TRP A 84 13.97 18.72 -7.40
CA TRP A 84 14.51 17.38 -7.13
C TRP A 84 15.40 16.95 -8.28
N THR A 85 16.51 16.30 -7.96
CA THR A 85 17.30 15.54 -8.90
C THR A 85 17.15 14.06 -8.58
N ILE A 86 16.62 13.28 -9.52
CA ILE A 86 16.48 11.82 -9.40
C ILE A 86 17.44 11.19 -10.41
N GLY A 87 18.53 10.58 -9.93
CA GLY A 87 19.62 10.15 -10.82
C GLY A 87 20.15 11.34 -11.63
N SER A 88 20.02 11.31 -12.95
CA SER A 88 20.37 12.42 -13.86
C SER A 88 19.22 13.36 -14.26
N CYS A 89 17.99 13.14 -13.77
CA CYS A 89 16.83 13.94 -14.15
C CYS A 89 16.61 15.06 -13.14
N ALA A 90 16.73 16.31 -13.58
CA ALA A 90 16.46 17.49 -12.77
C ALA A 90 15.02 17.98 -12.99
N LEU A 91 14.32 18.21 -11.88
CA LEU A 91 12.93 18.63 -11.83
C LEU A 91 12.86 19.93 -11.01
N ALA A 92 12.30 20.98 -11.59
CA ALA A 92 11.88 22.16 -10.84
C ALA A 92 10.66 21.79 -10.00
N ALA A 93 10.63 22.22 -8.75
CA ALA A 93 9.53 22.00 -7.83
C ALA A 93 8.86 23.34 -7.52
N GLU A 94 7.54 23.37 -7.67
CA GLU A 94 6.72 24.52 -7.30
C GLU A 94 5.71 24.09 -6.25
N ARG A 95 5.66 24.81 -5.12
CA ARG A 95 4.70 24.54 -4.06
C ARG A 95 3.43 25.32 -4.29
N GLY A 96 2.32 24.61 -4.47
CA GLY A 96 0.98 25.18 -4.57
C GLY A 96 0.44 25.66 -3.23
N ALA A 97 -0.55 26.56 -3.29
CA ALA A 97 -1.27 27.06 -2.10
C ALA A 97 -2.07 25.96 -1.38
N ASP A 98 -2.42 24.88 -2.07
CA ASP A 98 -3.03 23.66 -1.54
C ASP A 98 -2.03 22.74 -0.81
N GLY A 99 -0.78 23.17 -0.69
CA GLY A 99 0.32 22.43 -0.08
C GLY A 99 0.98 21.43 -1.02
N ALA A 100 0.39 21.14 -2.18
CA ALA A 100 0.93 20.20 -3.16
C ALA A 100 2.26 20.69 -3.75
N THR A 101 3.11 19.77 -4.17
CA THR A 101 4.31 20.07 -4.94
C THR A 101 4.10 19.59 -6.37
N SER A 102 4.14 20.52 -7.32
CA SER A 102 4.16 20.22 -8.74
C SER A 102 5.61 20.14 -9.20
N PHE A 103 5.89 19.24 -10.14
CA PHE A 103 7.22 19.01 -10.69
C PHE A 103 7.21 19.19 -12.20
N LEU A 104 8.16 19.96 -12.70
CA LEU A 104 8.39 20.15 -14.13
C LEU A 104 9.83 19.81 -14.47
N PRO A 105 10.11 19.14 -15.60
CA PRO A 105 11.48 18.94 -16.06
C PRO A 105 12.21 20.29 -16.19
N ALA A 106 13.30 20.46 -15.43
CA ALA A 106 14.10 21.70 -15.45
C ALA A 106 15.26 21.64 -16.46
N ALA A 107 15.68 20.45 -16.85
CA ALA A 107 16.81 20.23 -17.77
C ALA A 107 16.69 18.90 -18.54
N ASN A 108 17.72 18.59 -19.35
CA ASN A 108 17.90 17.29 -20.01
C ASN A 108 18.09 16.15 -18.98
N GLY A 109 17.82 14.91 -19.37
CA GLY A 109 18.04 13.71 -18.52
C GLY A 109 16.78 13.03 -17.98
N CYS A 110 15.61 13.61 -18.25
CA CYS A 110 14.30 13.04 -17.88
C CYS A 110 13.60 12.25 -19.00
N SER A 111 14.20 12.18 -20.20
CA SER A 111 13.62 11.46 -21.35
C SER A 111 13.58 9.95 -21.10
N GLY A 112 12.48 9.30 -21.49
CA GLY A 112 12.29 7.85 -21.34
C GLY A 112 12.16 7.35 -19.89
N ARG A 113 11.92 8.25 -18.93
CA ARG A 113 11.87 7.93 -17.50
C ARG A 113 10.50 8.25 -16.92
N ALA A 114 10.11 7.47 -15.91
CA ALA A 114 8.99 7.85 -15.06
C ALA A 114 9.43 9.00 -14.14
N ILE A 115 8.68 10.09 -14.13
CA ILE A 115 8.98 11.26 -13.30
C ILE A 115 7.78 11.66 -12.47
N PRO A 116 7.98 12.18 -11.25
CA PRO A 116 6.90 12.81 -10.51
C PRO A 116 6.42 14.04 -11.26
N VAL A 117 5.11 14.21 -11.27
CA VAL A 117 4.40 15.40 -11.80
C VAL A 117 3.78 16.18 -10.66
N ARG A 118 3.24 15.47 -9.68
CA ARG A 118 2.60 16.08 -8.52
C ARG A 118 2.71 15.18 -7.30
N LEU A 119 2.99 15.75 -6.14
CA LEU A 119 2.97 15.10 -4.84
C LEU A 119 2.10 15.90 -3.88
N ASP A 120 1.10 15.26 -3.31
CA ASP A 120 0.20 15.86 -2.31
C ASP A 120 -0.10 14.87 -1.17
N SER A 121 -1.08 15.19 -0.33
CA SER A 121 -1.47 14.35 0.80
C SER A 121 -2.11 13.02 0.39
N GLN A 122 -2.70 12.96 -0.81
CA GLN A 122 -3.37 11.76 -1.32
C GLN A 122 -2.38 10.81 -1.98
N GLY A 123 -1.35 11.35 -2.62
CA GLY A 123 -0.32 10.52 -3.23
C GLY A 123 0.57 11.23 -4.23
N LEU A 124 1.08 10.44 -5.16
CA LEU A 124 2.06 10.81 -6.16
C LEU A 124 1.49 10.56 -7.55
N THR A 125 1.38 11.61 -8.36
CA THR A 125 1.12 11.46 -9.80
C THR A 125 2.45 11.34 -10.52
N LEU A 126 2.58 10.27 -11.30
CA LEU A 126 3.73 10.03 -12.17
C LEU A 126 3.33 10.24 -13.63
N ARG A 127 4.25 10.79 -14.42
CA ARG A 127 4.26 10.61 -15.87
C ARG A 127 5.22 9.47 -16.18
N LEU A 128 4.73 8.43 -16.83
CA LEU A 128 5.48 7.25 -17.24
C LEU A 128 6.35 7.56 -18.47
N ALA A 129 7.23 6.62 -18.81
CA ALA A 129 8.17 6.75 -19.93
C ALA A 129 7.48 6.89 -21.29
N ASP A 130 6.29 6.30 -21.44
CA ASP A 130 5.43 6.38 -22.63
C ASP A 130 4.58 7.67 -22.68
N GLY A 131 4.69 8.54 -21.67
CA GLY A 131 3.94 9.79 -21.56
C GLY A 131 2.59 9.67 -20.86
N GLN A 132 2.10 8.46 -20.56
CA GLN A 132 0.87 8.29 -19.77
C GLN A 132 1.05 8.80 -18.35
N GLN A 133 -0.04 9.24 -17.70
CA GLN A 133 -0.03 9.57 -16.29
C GLN A 133 -0.72 8.50 -15.45
N THR A 134 -0.20 8.25 -14.26
CA THR A 134 -0.79 7.33 -13.29
C THR A 134 -0.76 7.95 -11.90
N SER A 135 -1.80 7.69 -11.12
CA SER A 135 -1.95 8.19 -9.76
C SER A 135 -1.63 7.08 -8.75
N LEU A 136 -0.55 7.27 -8.00
CA LEU A 136 -0.11 6.35 -6.97
C LEU A 136 -0.59 6.85 -5.61
N LYS A 137 -1.41 6.07 -4.92
CA LYS A 137 -1.87 6.39 -3.56
C LYS A 137 -0.76 6.16 -2.55
N ARG A 138 -0.66 7.05 -1.57
CA ARG A 138 0.23 6.87 -0.42
C ARG A 138 -0.26 5.71 0.45
N ALA A 139 0.62 4.77 0.73
CA ALA A 139 0.30 3.58 1.51
C ALA A 139 0.62 3.75 3.00
N ARG A 140 -0.26 3.21 3.84
CA ARG A 140 0.02 2.99 5.27
C ARG A 140 0.79 1.68 5.42
N GLN A 141 1.81 1.68 6.27
CA GLN A 141 2.64 0.50 6.52
C GLN A 141 2.00 -0.40 7.57
N PHE A 142 2.11 -1.71 7.39
CA PHE A 142 1.57 -2.72 8.28
C PHE A 142 2.64 -3.76 8.59
N THR A 143 2.67 -4.19 9.85
CA THR A 143 3.43 -5.35 10.30
C THR A 143 2.47 -6.50 10.53
N CYS A 144 2.76 -7.63 9.91
CA CYS A 144 1.94 -8.83 9.92
C CYS A 144 2.66 -10.01 10.56
N TRP A 145 1.85 -10.97 11.00
CA TRP A 145 2.27 -12.36 11.14
C TRP A 145 1.39 -13.26 10.27
N MET A 146 1.95 -14.38 9.84
CA MET A 146 1.28 -15.42 9.08
C MET A 146 1.59 -16.78 9.68
N SER A 147 0.62 -17.68 9.64
CA SER A 147 0.72 -19.08 10.06
C SER A 147 0.04 -19.96 9.02
N VAL A 148 0.71 -21.00 8.51
CA VAL A 148 0.15 -21.94 7.52
C VAL A 148 0.35 -23.37 7.99
N LYS A 149 -0.71 -24.16 7.98
CA LYS A 149 -0.68 -25.56 8.39
C LYS A 149 0.21 -26.37 7.44
N ARG A 150 1.13 -27.17 7.98
CA ARG A 150 1.98 -28.06 7.17
C ARG A 150 1.19 -29.21 6.57
N THR A 151 1.64 -29.72 5.42
CA THR A 151 1.01 -30.85 4.72
C THR A 151 1.29 -32.19 5.39
N ALA A 152 2.46 -32.34 6.02
CA ALA A 152 2.83 -33.51 6.80
C ALA A 152 2.81 -33.18 8.30
N PRO A 153 2.10 -33.96 9.13
CA PRO A 153 2.23 -33.89 10.59
C PRO A 153 3.67 -34.21 11.01
N LYS A 154 4.08 -33.71 12.18
CA LYS A 154 5.32 -34.19 12.81
C LYS A 154 5.18 -35.67 13.21
N PRO A 155 6.29 -36.43 13.33
CA PRO A 155 6.26 -37.82 13.80
C PRO A 155 5.62 -38.01 15.19
N ASP A 156 5.55 -36.94 15.99
CA ASP A 156 4.92 -36.90 17.31
C ASP A 156 3.38 -36.71 17.28
N GLY A 157 2.78 -36.61 16.09
CA GLY A 157 1.34 -36.44 15.89
C GLY A 157 0.83 -35.00 16.04
N ASN A 158 1.67 -34.01 16.34
CA ASN A 158 1.24 -32.62 16.43
C ASN A 158 1.08 -31.99 15.04
N GLU A 159 -0.01 -31.22 14.87
CA GLU A 159 -0.18 -30.30 13.75
C GLU A 159 0.86 -29.19 13.86
N ASP A 160 1.91 -29.27 13.05
CA ASP A 160 2.93 -28.24 13.02
C ASP A 160 2.53 -27.14 12.03
N TRP A 161 2.56 -25.90 12.51
CA TRP A 161 2.25 -24.73 11.71
C TRP A 161 3.56 -24.04 11.31
N LEU A 162 3.70 -23.72 10.04
CA LEU A 162 4.73 -22.81 9.58
C LEU A 162 4.33 -21.39 9.98
N PHE A 163 5.07 -20.79 10.91
CA PHE A 163 4.80 -19.44 11.42
C PHE A 163 5.90 -18.46 11.03
N LYS A 164 5.52 -17.23 10.69
CA LYS A 164 6.45 -16.11 10.50
C LYS A 164 5.80 -14.83 11.02
N SER A 165 6.52 -14.12 11.89
CA SER A 165 6.15 -12.81 12.42
C SER A 165 6.99 -11.69 11.80
N ASN A 166 6.66 -10.43 12.16
CA ASN A 166 7.39 -9.23 11.75
C ASN A 166 7.53 -9.07 10.22
N MET A 167 6.50 -9.50 9.48
CA MET A 167 6.45 -9.39 8.02
C MET A 167 5.87 -8.04 7.65
N THR A 168 6.62 -7.19 6.96
CA THR A 168 6.18 -5.82 6.63
C THR A 168 5.51 -5.75 5.26
N THR A 169 4.41 -5.02 5.18
CA THR A 169 3.66 -4.77 3.95
C THR A 169 2.91 -3.44 4.04
N HIS A 170 2.03 -3.15 3.08
CA HIS A 170 1.28 -1.90 3.07
C HIS A 170 -0.12 -2.06 2.45
N ASP A 171 -1.03 -1.13 2.80
CA ASP A 171 -2.45 -1.21 2.45
C ASP A 171 -2.82 -0.70 1.05
N GLN A 172 -1.85 -0.61 0.14
CA GLN A 172 -2.10 -0.24 -1.26
C GLN A 172 -1.70 -1.40 -2.17
N GLY A 173 -2.20 -2.59 -1.87
CA GLY A 173 -1.92 -3.80 -2.65
C GLY A 173 -0.60 -4.50 -2.30
N GLY A 174 0.02 -4.17 -1.17
CA GLY A 174 1.22 -4.86 -0.69
C GLY A 174 0.91 -6.34 -0.45
N ARG A 175 1.86 -7.21 -0.83
CA ARG A 175 1.70 -8.67 -0.74
C ARG A 175 2.75 -9.30 0.16
N LEU A 176 2.35 -10.37 0.85
CA LEU A 176 3.22 -11.24 1.63
C LEU A 176 2.99 -12.69 1.24
N ARG A 177 4.04 -13.52 1.33
CA ARG A 177 3.97 -14.96 1.06
C ARG A 177 4.57 -15.77 2.19
N LEU A 178 4.00 -16.94 2.46
CA LEU A 178 4.53 -17.93 3.40
C LEU A 178 4.19 -19.34 2.90
N GLY A 179 5.13 -20.28 3.02
CA GLY A 179 4.98 -21.66 2.53
C GLY A 179 5.58 -21.87 1.14
N GLY A 180 5.17 -22.95 0.46
CA GLY A 180 5.69 -23.33 -0.87
C GLY A 180 7.08 -23.96 -0.83
N GLY A 181 7.56 -24.41 -2.01
CA GLY A 181 8.87 -25.05 -2.16
C GLY A 181 9.12 -26.17 -1.13
N ASN A 182 10.28 -26.15 -0.49
CA ASN A 182 10.68 -27.13 0.52
C ASN A 182 10.19 -26.79 1.95
N SER A 183 9.28 -25.81 2.09
CA SER A 183 8.84 -25.37 3.42
C SER A 183 7.98 -26.38 4.16
N GLY A 184 7.45 -27.41 3.51
CA GLY A 184 6.52 -28.39 4.11
C GLY A 184 5.10 -27.84 4.38
N ALA A 185 4.78 -26.63 3.92
CA ALA A 185 3.44 -26.04 3.97
C ALA A 185 3.02 -25.55 2.56
N PRO A 186 1.71 -25.57 2.23
CA PRO A 186 1.24 -24.94 0.98
C PRO A 186 1.59 -23.45 0.99
N GLU A 187 1.79 -22.87 -0.19
CA GLU A 187 2.03 -21.42 -0.27
C GLU A 187 0.71 -20.65 -0.06
N ALA A 188 0.73 -19.71 0.88
CA ALA A 188 -0.32 -18.74 1.09
C ALA A 188 0.21 -17.34 0.78
N ILE A 189 -0.55 -16.58 -0.01
CA ILE A 189 -0.23 -15.18 -0.30
C ILE A 189 -1.33 -14.32 0.27
N ILE A 190 -0.98 -13.30 1.05
CA ILE A 190 -1.95 -12.28 1.49
C ILE A 190 -1.70 -10.96 0.77
N ARG A 191 -2.78 -10.19 0.56
CA ARG A 191 -2.73 -8.82 0.02
C ARG A 191 -3.58 -7.90 0.86
N ILE A 192 -3.05 -6.73 1.24
CA ILE A 192 -3.83 -5.71 1.95
C ILE A 192 -4.21 -4.58 1.00
N ARG A 193 -5.48 -4.15 1.05
CA ARG A 193 -5.96 -2.95 0.36
C ARG A 193 -6.85 -2.13 1.28
N ASN A 194 -6.61 -0.84 1.38
CA ASN A 194 -7.57 0.13 1.89
C ASN A 194 -8.34 0.69 0.70
N VAL A 195 -9.44 0.02 0.38
CA VAL A 195 -10.17 0.18 -0.85
C VAL A 195 -10.96 1.48 -0.85
N VAL A 196 -10.76 2.31 -1.86
CA VAL A 196 -11.62 3.48 -2.12
C VAL A 196 -12.25 3.33 -3.49
N TRP A 197 -13.57 3.19 -3.49
CA TRP A 197 -14.33 2.96 -4.71
C TRP A 197 -14.43 4.24 -5.57
N PRO A 198 -14.21 4.14 -6.90
CA PRO A 198 -14.40 5.28 -7.80
C PRO A 198 -15.87 5.69 -7.85
N GLN A 199 -16.13 6.99 -8.02
CA GLN A 199 -17.48 7.50 -8.20
C GLN A 199 -17.96 7.30 -9.65
N PRO A 200 -19.27 7.11 -9.87
CA PRO A 200 -20.33 6.97 -8.87
C PRO A 200 -20.37 5.55 -8.27
N THR A 201 -20.52 5.42 -6.95
CA THR A 201 -20.62 4.11 -6.29
C THR A 201 -21.49 4.14 -5.04
N ARG A 202 -22.13 3.00 -4.74
CA ARG A 202 -22.82 2.76 -3.45
C ARG A 202 -21.95 1.97 -2.46
N ASN A 203 -20.81 1.46 -2.91
CA ASN A 203 -19.92 0.67 -2.07
C ASN A 203 -19.21 1.58 -1.06
N ARG A 204 -18.97 1.05 0.14
CA ARG A 204 -18.26 1.77 1.20
C ARG A 204 -16.76 1.45 1.15
N PRO A 205 -15.88 2.40 1.44
CA PRO A 205 -14.46 2.13 1.62
C PRO A 205 -14.23 1.07 2.71
N SER A 206 -13.19 0.26 2.58
CA SER A 206 -12.89 -0.81 3.54
C SER A 206 -11.41 -1.18 3.54
N LEU A 207 -10.87 -1.50 4.72
CA LEU A 207 -9.57 -2.18 4.82
C LEU A 207 -9.82 -3.68 4.61
N VAL A 208 -9.17 -4.28 3.62
CA VAL A 208 -9.40 -5.67 3.21
C VAL A 208 -8.09 -6.44 3.19
N LEU A 209 -8.10 -7.62 3.81
CA LEU A 209 -7.04 -8.63 3.73
C LEU A 209 -7.55 -9.77 2.85
N TYR A 210 -6.96 -9.92 1.68
CA TYR A 210 -7.23 -11.01 0.73
C TYR A 210 -6.24 -12.14 0.92
N VAL A 211 -6.68 -13.37 0.67
CA VAL A 211 -5.88 -14.59 0.66
C VAL A 211 -5.90 -15.20 -0.75
N PHE A 212 -4.75 -15.59 -1.26
CA PHE A 212 -4.56 -16.26 -2.55
C PHE A 212 -3.74 -17.54 -2.37
N THR A 213 -3.92 -18.45 -3.31
CA THR A 213 -3.02 -19.59 -3.56
C THR A 213 -2.08 -19.24 -4.72
N PRO A 214 -0.96 -19.96 -4.90
CA PRO A 214 -0.06 -19.71 -6.04
C PRO A 214 -0.70 -19.98 -7.40
N ASP A 215 -1.75 -20.81 -7.46
CA ASP A 215 -2.43 -21.18 -8.70
C ASP A 215 -3.19 -20.01 -9.34
N ASP A 216 -3.71 -19.09 -8.52
CA ASP A 216 -4.41 -17.88 -8.99
C ASP A 216 -4.16 -16.72 -8.01
N THR A 217 -3.36 -15.75 -8.46
CA THR A 217 -3.03 -14.53 -7.68
C THR A 217 -3.94 -13.34 -8.02
N HIS A 218 -4.94 -13.54 -8.87
CA HIS A 218 -5.93 -12.54 -9.28
C HIS A 218 -7.24 -12.72 -8.52
N ARG A 219 -7.70 -13.96 -8.31
CA ARG A 219 -8.91 -14.28 -7.57
C ARG A 219 -8.58 -14.77 -6.16
N ALA A 220 -9.01 -14.01 -5.16
CA ALA A 220 -8.82 -14.41 -3.77
C ALA A 220 -9.66 -15.65 -3.42
N VAL A 221 -9.07 -16.61 -2.71
CA VAL A 221 -9.78 -17.79 -2.18
C VAL A 221 -10.59 -17.44 -0.92
N ALA A 222 -10.19 -16.40 -0.21
CA ALA A 222 -10.91 -15.85 0.93
C ALA A 222 -10.49 -14.39 1.16
N TYR A 223 -11.32 -13.62 1.86
CA TYR A 223 -10.96 -12.28 2.31
C TYR A 223 -11.72 -11.91 3.57
N GLY A 224 -11.10 -11.08 4.40
CA GLY A 224 -11.73 -10.43 5.54
C GLY A 224 -11.65 -8.91 5.36
N TRP A 225 -12.66 -8.18 5.84
CA TRP A 225 -12.68 -6.72 5.76
C TRP A 225 -13.01 -6.10 7.11
N ALA A 226 -12.55 -4.87 7.30
CA ALA A 226 -12.78 -4.03 8.46
C ALA A 226 -13.07 -2.58 8.00
N ASP A 227 -13.40 -1.71 8.95
CA ASP A 227 -13.49 -0.28 8.70
C ASP A 227 -12.21 0.25 8.02
N PRO A 228 -12.30 1.21 7.09
CA PRO A 228 -11.13 1.74 6.37
C PRO A 228 -10.08 2.36 7.32
N GLY A 229 -10.53 2.85 8.48
CA GLY A 229 -9.70 3.39 9.56
C GLY A 229 -9.20 2.36 10.56
N ALA A 230 -9.53 1.07 10.41
CA ALA A 230 -9.08 0.04 11.35
C ALA A 230 -7.55 -0.05 11.38
N VAL A 231 -7.01 -0.17 12.60
CA VAL A 231 -5.56 -0.32 12.83
C VAL A 231 -5.11 -1.78 12.82
N ARG A 232 -6.05 -2.73 12.69
CA ARG A 232 -5.77 -4.16 12.60
C ARG A 232 -6.81 -4.86 11.73
N VAL A 233 -6.35 -5.83 10.93
CA VAL A 233 -7.21 -6.74 10.18
C VAL A 233 -6.62 -8.15 10.22
N GLY A 234 -7.47 -9.17 10.36
CA GLY A 234 -7.02 -10.55 10.46
C GLY A 234 -8.01 -11.52 9.82
N ILE A 235 -7.53 -12.74 9.56
CA ILE A 235 -8.31 -13.81 8.95
C ILE A 235 -7.85 -15.18 9.47
N ASN A 236 -8.78 -16.11 9.62
CA ASN A 236 -8.52 -17.52 9.92
C ASN A 236 -9.33 -18.40 8.95
N GLN A 237 -8.64 -19.20 8.15
CA GLN A 237 -9.25 -20.12 7.18
C GLN A 237 -9.06 -21.59 7.57
N ARG A 238 -8.71 -21.89 8.83
CA ARG A 238 -8.38 -23.23 9.36
C ARG A 238 -7.13 -23.88 8.78
N TRP A 239 -6.73 -23.56 7.55
CA TRP A 239 -5.47 -24.00 6.92
C TRP A 239 -4.40 -22.90 6.95
N MET A 240 -4.80 -21.63 7.08
CA MET A 240 -3.91 -20.49 7.29
C MET A 240 -4.54 -19.47 8.25
N GLN A 241 -3.69 -18.71 8.93
CA GLN A 241 -4.05 -17.57 9.76
C GLN A 241 -3.12 -16.40 9.49
N ALA A 242 -3.65 -15.18 9.49
CA ALA A 242 -2.85 -13.98 9.37
C ALA A 242 -3.50 -12.83 10.15
N SER A 243 -2.67 -11.94 10.69
CA SER A 243 -3.11 -10.67 11.22
C SER A 243 -2.08 -9.62 10.88
N CYS A 244 -2.56 -8.43 10.54
CA CYS A 244 -1.75 -7.28 10.17
C CYS A 244 -2.18 -6.09 11.01
N THR A 245 -1.22 -5.45 11.67
CA THR A 245 -1.40 -4.25 12.48
C THR A 245 -0.72 -3.07 11.80
N LEU A 246 -1.37 -1.92 11.80
CA LEU A 246 -0.83 -0.65 11.33
C LEU A 246 0.42 -0.29 12.15
N ASP A 247 1.51 0.07 11.49
CA ASP A 247 2.76 0.41 12.17
C ASP A 247 2.56 1.64 13.08
N GLY A 248 3.05 1.54 14.33
CA GLY A 248 2.94 2.58 15.35
C GLY A 248 1.57 2.68 16.03
N ALA A 249 0.64 1.76 15.74
CA ALA A 249 -0.67 1.73 16.41
C ALA A 249 -0.65 1.03 17.78
N GLU A 250 0.39 0.25 18.08
CA GLU A 250 0.58 -0.52 19.33
C GLU A 250 2.00 -0.36 19.87
#